data_AF-A0AAD6R985-F1
#
_entry.id   AF-A0AAD6R985-F1
#
_cell.length_a   1.000
_cell.length_b   1.000
_cell.length_c   1.000
_cell.angle_alpha   90.00
_cell.angle_beta   90.00
_cell.angle_gamma   90.00
#
_symmetry.space_group_name_H-M   'P 1'
#
loop_
_entity.id
_entity.type
_entity.pdbx_description
1 polymer ?
#
loop_
_entity_poly.entity_id
_entity_poly.type
_entity_poly.pdbx_seq_one_letter_code
_entity_poly.pdbx_strand_id
1 'polypeptide(L)'
;MTMAVPQKWVCVFSAVIVLLFVGVVATSRPDVVGISALTRNVEAEKEQSSSNSTMAARSQEEADAFNEKAVAADPEEVVSMVEMNIRNSTERRRLGYFSCGTGNPIDDCWRCDPNWHKNRKRLADCGIGFGRNAIGGRDGRFYVVTDSSDHDPVNPRPGTLRHAVIQDAPLWIVFKRDMVIQLKQELIMNSFKTIDGRGVNVHIANGGCITIQFVTNVIIHGLHIHDCKPTGNAMVRSSPSHYGWRTMADGDAISIFGSSHIWVDHNSLSNCADGLVDAVMGSTAITVSNNHFTHHNEVMLLGHSDSYTRDKQMQVTIAYNHFGEGLIQRMPRCRHGYFHVVNNDYTHWEMYAIGGSAEPTINSQGNRYNAPANPFAKEVTKRVDTAPGNWKNWNWRSEGDLLANGAYFTPSGAGASASYARASSLGAKSSSMVGAMTANSGVLGCRRGHQC
;
A
#
# COMPACT_ATOMS: atom_id res chain seq x y z
N MET A 1 65.67 17.64 12.77
CA MET A 1 64.56 18.61 12.71
C MET A 1 63.44 17.94 11.91
N THR A 2 62.50 17.22 12.52
CA THR A 2 61.32 17.63 13.33
C THR A 2 60.07 17.95 12.50
N MET A 3 59.12 17.00 12.53
CA MET A 3 57.65 17.16 12.40
C MET A 3 57.07 17.51 11.00
N ALA A 4 55.84 17.11 10.62
CA ALA A 4 54.68 16.60 11.41
C ALA A 4 53.82 15.49 10.71
N VAL A 5 52.79 15.01 11.44
CA VAL A 5 51.86 13.87 11.22
C VAL A 5 50.46 14.34 11.73
N PRO A 6 49.27 14.08 11.12
CA PRO A 6 48.63 12.76 10.77
C PRO A 6 47.90 12.74 9.38
N GLN A 7 46.95 11.85 9.01
CA GLN A 7 46.75 10.37 9.09
C GLN A 7 45.29 10.06 8.62
N LYS A 8 45.07 9.03 7.78
CA LYS A 8 43.73 8.44 7.53
C LYS A 8 43.77 6.97 7.91
N TRP A 9 42.76 6.47 8.63
CA TRP A 9 42.59 5.05 8.92
C TRP A 9 41.18 4.58 8.54
N VAL A 10 41.16 3.46 7.81
CA VAL A 10 39.99 2.61 7.55
C VAL A 10 40.06 1.47 8.56
N CYS A 11 38.92 0.98 9.06
CA CYS A 11 38.88 -0.40 9.56
C CYS A 11 37.49 -1.02 9.42
N VAL A 12 37.49 -2.24 8.89
CA VAL A 12 36.35 -3.18 8.80
C VAL A 12 36.34 -4.03 10.07
N PHE A 13 35.17 -4.49 10.52
CA PHE A 13 35.09 -5.58 11.50
C PHE A 13 34.03 -6.62 11.12
N SER A 14 34.44 -7.89 11.17
CA SER A 14 33.61 -9.08 10.98
C SER A 14 33.25 -9.72 12.33
N ALA A 15 32.19 -10.52 12.35
CA ALA A 15 31.66 -11.17 13.55
C ALA A 15 32.43 -12.44 13.98
N VAL A 16 32.41 -12.75 15.28
CA VAL A 16 32.57 -14.10 15.86
C VAL A 16 31.67 -14.25 17.09
N ILE A 17 31.02 -15.42 17.25
CA ILE A 17 30.16 -15.81 18.38
C ILE A 17 30.95 -16.72 19.33
N VAL A 18 30.75 -16.59 20.64
CA VAL A 18 31.06 -17.65 21.63
C VAL A 18 29.92 -17.79 22.63
N LEU A 19 29.41 -19.01 22.77
CA LEU A 19 28.46 -19.46 23.80
C LEU A 19 29.22 -20.33 24.80
N LEU A 20 29.01 -20.13 26.11
CA LEU A 20 29.23 -21.13 27.16
C LEU A 20 28.79 -20.58 28.52
N PHE A 21 27.91 -21.28 29.24
CA PHE A 21 28.00 -21.41 30.70
C PHE A 21 27.29 -22.68 31.18
N VAL A 22 27.92 -23.38 32.12
CA VAL A 22 27.48 -24.66 32.70
C VAL A 22 26.88 -24.39 34.08
N GLY A 23 25.84 -25.15 34.46
CA GLY A 23 25.16 -24.99 35.75
C GLY A 23 25.82 -25.72 36.92
N VAL A 24 25.53 -25.26 38.14
CA VAL A 24 25.79 -25.95 39.42
C VAL A 24 24.55 -25.76 40.31
N VAL A 25 24.24 -26.78 41.14
CA VAL A 25 23.03 -26.86 41.99
C VAL A 25 23.41 -27.14 43.44
N ALA A 26 22.51 -26.76 44.37
CA ALA A 26 22.47 -27.02 45.83
C ALA A 26 23.24 -26.00 46.72
N THR A 27 22.80 -25.65 47.94
CA THR A 27 21.80 -26.25 48.88
C THR A 27 20.87 -25.23 49.60
N SER A 28 19.83 -25.77 50.26
CA SER A 28 18.83 -25.22 51.22
C SER A 28 19.41 -24.55 52.50
N ARG A 29 18.73 -23.81 53.39
CA ARG A 29 17.35 -23.24 53.67
C ARG A 29 17.50 -22.37 54.99
N PRO A 30 16.45 -21.77 55.59
CA PRO A 30 15.67 -20.59 55.19
C PRO A 30 15.79 -19.42 56.21
N ASP A 31 15.25 -18.24 55.92
CA ASP A 31 14.69 -17.36 56.97
C ASP A 31 13.63 -16.41 56.41
N VAL A 32 12.61 -16.09 57.22
CA VAL A 32 11.36 -15.46 56.78
C VAL A 32 11.13 -14.13 57.50
N VAL A 33 11.12 -12.99 56.78
CA VAL A 33 10.26 -11.83 57.05
C VAL A 33 10.06 -10.97 55.76
N GLY A 34 8.81 -10.80 55.33
CA GLY A 34 8.31 -9.46 54.94
C GLY A 34 8.49 -8.88 53.53
N ILE A 35 7.98 -9.54 52.47
CA ILE A 35 7.58 -8.83 51.22
C ILE A 35 6.21 -9.33 50.74
N SER A 36 5.11 -8.66 51.12
CA SER A 36 3.73 -9.00 50.74
C SER A 36 2.97 -7.89 50.00
N ALA A 37 3.69 -6.86 49.56
CA ALA A 37 3.14 -5.65 48.92
C ALA A 37 3.63 -5.40 47.47
N LEU A 38 4.65 -6.12 46.98
CA LEU A 38 5.25 -5.86 45.66
C LEU A 38 4.84 -6.84 44.55
N THR A 39 4.28 -8.01 44.89
CA THR A 39 3.90 -9.04 43.90
C THR A 39 2.51 -8.86 43.30
N ARG A 40 1.62 -8.10 43.94
CA ARG A 40 0.20 -7.97 43.51
C ARG A 40 -0.03 -7.09 42.28
N ASN A 41 0.97 -6.31 41.84
CA ASN A 41 0.84 -5.42 40.69
C ASN A 41 1.42 -5.99 39.39
N VAL A 42 2.16 -7.10 39.44
CA VAL A 42 2.83 -7.68 38.24
C VAL A 42 1.94 -8.70 37.52
N GLU A 43 1.06 -9.39 38.25
CA GLU A 43 0.08 -10.33 37.64
C GLU A 43 -1.17 -9.61 37.11
N ALA A 44 -1.48 -8.40 37.61
CA ALA A 44 -2.66 -7.64 37.21
C ALA A 44 -2.58 -7.01 35.81
N GLU A 45 -1.38 -6.85 35.23
CA GLU A 45 -1.19 -6.21 33.91
C GLU A 45 -1.07 -7.20 32.74
N LYS A 46 -1.19 -8.52 32.98
CA LYS A 46 -0.96 -9.55 31.95
C LYS A 46 -2.17 -10.40 31.54
N GLU A 47 -3.33 -10.24 32.19
CA GLU A 47 -4.54 -11.02 31.92
C GLU A 47 -5.78 -10.16 31.56
N GLN A 48 -5.62 -9.18 30.66
CA GLN A 48 -6.74 -8.62 29.89
C GLN A 48 -6.66 -8.90 28.38
N SER A 49 -6.10 -10.07 28.03
CA SER A 49 -6.32 -10.71 26.74
C SER A 49 -7.60 -11.57 26.77
N SER A 50 -8.77 -10.97 27.07
CA SER A 50 -10.03 -11.72 26.98
C SER A 50 -10.53 -11.74 25.53
N SER A 51 -10.59 -12.95 24.96
CA SER A 51 -11.11 -13.24 23.64
C SER A 51 -12.61 -12.92 23.54
N ASN A 52 -12.96 -11.71 23.07
CA ASN A 52 -14.31 -11.38 22.57
C ASN A 52 -14.38 -10.03 21.82
N SER A 53 -14.04 -10.05 20.52
CA SER A 53 -14.89 -9.42 19.49
C SER A 53 -14.55 -10.05 18.14
N THR A 54 -15.52 -10.20 17.25
CA THR A 54 -15.37 -10.88 15.94
C THR A 54 -14.50 -10.12 14.92
N MET A 55 -13.90 -8.98 15.32
CA MET A 55 -13.19 -8.04 14.45
C MET A 55 -11.91 -7.41 15.05
N ALA A 56 -11.69 -7.48 16.36
CA ALA A 56 -10.78 -6.58 17.09
C ALA A 56 -9.28 -6.68 16.75
N ALA A 57 -8.79 -7.88 16.46
CA ALA A 57 -7.46 -8.19 15.94
C ALA A 57 -7.51 -9.65 15.51
N ARG A 58 -7.48 -9.92 14.20
CA ARG A 58 -7.40 -11.30 13.72
C ARG A 58 -6.06 -11.89 14.13
N SER A 59 -6.07 -13.18 14.48
CA SER A 59 -4.79 -13.90 14.55
C SER A 59 -4.14 -13.91 13.17
N GLN A 60 -2.81 -14.07 13.11
CA GLN A 60 -2.10 -14.25 11.85
C GLN A 60 -2.72 -15.41 11.05
N GLU A 61 -3.07 -16.51 11.72
CA GLU A 61 -3.68 -17.71 11.11
C GLU A 61 -5.06 -17.43 10.49
N GLU A 62 -5.91 -16.66 11.17
CA GLU A 62 -7.20 -16.22 10.61
C GLU A 62 -6.98 -15.31 9.41
N ALA A 63 -6.08 -14.32 9.51
CA ALA A 63 -5.75 -13.41 8.42
C ALA A 63 -5.22 -14.19 7.21
N ASP A 64 -4.31 -15.15 7.41
CA ASP A 64 -3.79 -16.06 6.38
C ASP A 64 -4.94 -16.80 5.67
N ALA A 65 -5.83 -17.45 6.42
CA ALA A 65 -6.95 -18.23 5.87
C ALA A 65 -8.00 -17.37 5.14
N PHE A 66 -8.10 -16.07 5.45
CA PHE A 66 -8.89 -15.12 4.66
C PHE A 66 -8.12 -14.66 3.41
N ASN A 67 -6.82 -14.42 3.51
CA ASN A 67 -5.98 -14.00 2.40
C ASN A 67 -5.91 -15.10 1.32
N GLU A 68 -5.76 -16.38 1.70
CA GLU A 68 -5.81 -17.53 0.79
C GLU A 68 -7.12 -17.58 -0.02
N LYS A 69 -8.26 -17.22 0.59
CA LYS A 69 -9.57 -17.13 -0.09
C LYS A 69 -9.74 -15.88 -0.97
N ALA A 70 -8.92 -14.85 -0.74
CA ALA A 70 -8.92 -13.63 -1.53
C ALA A 70 -8.08 -13.74 -2.81
N VAL A 71 -7.16 -14.72 -2.88
CA VAL A 71 -6.38 -15.05 -4.08
C VAL A 71 -7.32 -15.47 -5.22
N ALA A 72 -7.23 -14.82 -6.38
CA ALA A 72 -7.89 -15.29 -7.58
C ALA A 72 -7.21 -16.58 -8.08
N ALA A 73 -8.00 -17.64 -8.28
CA ALA A 73 -7.50 -18.94 -8.73
C ALA A 73 -6.82 -18.88 -10.11
N ASP A 74 -7.32 -18.03 -11.01
CA ASP A 74 -6.63 -17.63 -12.24
C ASP A 74 -6.37 -16.11 -12.21
N PRO A 75 -5.12 -15.65 -12.02
CA PRO A 75 -4.77 -14.24 -12.09
C PRO A 75 -5.00 -13.62 -13.49
N GLU A 76 -4.86 -14.41 -14.56
CA GLU A 76 -5.03 -13.95 -15.94
C GLU A 76 -6.51 -13.66 -16.25
N GLU A 77 -7.46 -14.33 -15.56
CA GLU A 77 -8.89 -14.01 -15.61
C GLU A 77 -9.16 -12.60 -15.05
N VAL A 78 -8.48 -12.21 -13.96
CA VAL A 78 -8.61 -10.87 -13.37
C VAL A 78 -8.05 -9.79 -14.29
N VAL A 79 -6.94 -10.05 -14.97
CA VAL A 79 -6.41 -9.17 -16.01
C VAL A 79 -7.41 -9.02 -17.16
N SER A 80 -7.97 -10.12 -17.66
CA SER A 80 -9.02 -10.11 -18.70
C SER A 80 -10.26 -9.31 -18.26
N MET A 81 -10.69 -9.41 -17.00
CA MET A 81 -11.78 -8.58 -16.45
C MET A 81 -11.44 -7.08 -16.41
N VAL A 82 -10.20 -6.70 -16.08
CA VAL A 82 -9.75 -5.29 -16.14
C VAL A 82 -9.85 -4.78 -17.57
N GLU A 83 -9.35 -5.54 -18.54
CA GLU A 83 -9.40 -5.19 -19.97
C GLU A 83 -10.84 -5.09 -20.50
N MET A 84 -11.74 -5.98 -20.07
CA MET A 84 -13.16 -5.92 -20.43
C MET A 84 -13.85 -4.68 -19.83
N ASN A 85 -13.54 -4.29 -18.59
CA ASN A 85 -14.03 -3.05 -18.00
C ASN A 85 -13.52 -1.81 -18.74
N ILE A 86 -12.24 -1.82 -19.14
CA ILE A 86 -11.59 -0.83 -20.00
C ILE A 86 -12.33 -0.67 -21.35
N ARG A 87 -12.63 -1.79 -22.04
CA ARG A 87 -13.40 -1.79 -23.29
C ARG A 87 -14.82 -1.24 -23.08
N ASN A 88 -15.53 -1.74 -22.07
CA ASN A 88 -16.91 -1.34 -21.76
C ASN A 88 -17.05 0.16 -21.44
N SER A 89 -16.08 0.76 -20.73
CA SER A 89 -16.02 2.23 -20.54
C SER A 89 -15.90 2.97 -21.89
N THR A 90 -15.06 2.47 -22.81
CA THR A 90 -14.87 3.08 -24.14
C THR A 90 -16.15 3.09 -24.96
N GLU A 91 -16.87 1.97 -25.01
CA GLU A 91 -18.11 1.89 -25.77
C GLU A 91 -19.24 2.71 -25.13
N ARG A 92 -19.36 2.72 -23.79
CA ARG A 92 -20.31 3.62 -23.09
C ARG A 92 -20.03 5.09 -23.38
N ARG A 93 -18.75 5.49 -23.45
CA ARG A 93 -18.32 6.85 -23.85
C ARG A 93 -18.72 7.16 -25.30
N ARG A 94 -18.50 6.22 -26.24
CA ARG A 94 -18.92 6.38 -27.65
C ARG A 94 -20.44 6.57 -27.80
N LEU A 95 -21.22 5.95 -26.92
CA LEU A 95 -22.68 6.05 -26.86
C LEU A 95 -23.19 7.26 -26.04
N GLY A 96 -22.30 8.13 -25.54
CA GLY A 96 -22.68 9.31 -24.73
C GLY A 96 -23.29 8.99 -23.36
N TYR A 97 -23.15 7.76 -22.87
CA TYR A 97 -23.85 7.25 -21.70
C TYR A 97 -23.00 7.39 -20.42
N PHE A 98 -23.36 8.34 -19.55
CA PHE A 98 -22.83 8.55 -18.17
C PHE A 98 -21.30 8.66 -17.97
N SER A 99 -20.48 8.65 -19.03
CA SER A 99 -19.02 8.78 -18.93
C SER A 99 -18.58 10.24 -18.71
N CYS A 100 -17.52 10.41 -17.92
CA CYS A 100 -16.85 11.68 -17.65
C CYS A 100 -15.97 12.11 -18.84
N GLY A 101 -15.75 11.23 -19.82
CA GLY A 101 -14.83 11.45 -20.93
C GLY A 101 -13.35 11.34 -20.54
N THR A 102 -13.01 10.99 -19.30
CA THR A 102 -11.62 10.74 -18.88
C THR A 102 -11.03 9.54 -19.62
N GLY A 103 -11.87 8.55 -19.95
CA GLY A 103 -11.45 7.29 -20.54
C GLY A 103 -10.85 6.30 -19.52
N ASN A 104 -10.83 6.69 -18.25
CA ASN A 104 -10.45 5.88 -17.11
C ASN A 104 -11.72 5.24 -16.50
N PRO A 105 -11.87 3.90 -16.52
CA PRO A 105 -13.10 3.23 -16.09
C PRO A 105 -13.44 3.38 -14.60
N ILE A 106 -12.45 3.66 -13.74
CA ILE A 106 -12.68 3.89 -12.30
C ILE A 106 -13.39 5.24 -12.13
N ASP A 107 -12.81 6.29 -12.68
CA ASP A 107 -13.35 7.65 -12.67
C ASP A 107 -14.72 7.73 -13.37
N ASP A 108 -14.80 7.21 -14.60
CA ASP A 108 -16.03 7.15 -15.40
C ASP A 108 -17.18 6.43 -14.68
N CYS A 109 -16.90 5.60 -13.68
CA CYS A 109 -17.92 4.89 -12.90
C CYS A 109 -18.60 5.75 -11.82
N TRP A 110 -17.97 6.81 -11.29
CA TRP A 110 -18.55 7.62 -10.19
C TRP A 110 -18.40 9.13 -10.29
N ARG A 111 -17.32 9.68 -10.86
CA ARG A 111 -16.99 11.12 -10.83
C ARG A 111 -18.07 12.00 -11.48
N CYS A 112 -18.69 11.45 -12.51
CA CYS A 112 -19.62 12.12 -13.43
C CYS A 112 -21.00 12.39 -12.80
N ASP A 113 -21.25 11.83 -11.60
CA ASP A 113 -22.43 12.12 -10.80
C ASP A 113 -22.26 13.45 -10.05
N PRO A 114 -22.98 14.54 -10.39
CA PRO A 114 -22.91 15.80 -9.62
C PRO A 114 -23.44 15.64 -8.18
N ASN A 115 -24.14 14.55 -7.89
CA ASN A 115 -24.58 14.12 -6.56
C ASN A 115 -23.63 13.10 -5.91
N TRP A 116 -22.38 12.95 -6.36
CA TRP A 116 -21.35 12.11 -5.71
C TRP A 116 -21.27 12.35 -4.19
N HIS A 117 -21.53 13.57 -3.74
CA HIS A 117 -21.53 13.97 -2.32
C HIS A 117 -22.69 13.38 -1.50
N LYS A 118 -23.80 13.00 -2.15
CA LYS A 118 -24.92 12.23 -1.58
C LYS A 118 -24.68 10.72 -1.78
N ASN A 119 -24.12 10.36 -2.94
CA ASN A 119 -23.89 8.99 -3.38
C ASN A 119 -22.46 8.49 -3.09
N ARG A 120 -21.78 9.02 -2.06
CA ARG A 120 -20.32 8.82 -1.82
C ARG A 120 -19.89 7.37 -1.91
N LYS A 121 -20.72 6.49 -1.36
CA LYS A 121 -20.52 5.05 -1.23
C LYS A 121 -20.45 4.30 -2.56
N ARG A 122 -21.05 4.85 -3.64
CA ARG A 122 -20.97 4.31 -5.01
C ARG A 122 -19.53 4.11 -5.49
N LEU A 123 -18.58 4.88 -4.94
CA LEU A 123 -17.14 4.67 -5.19
C LEU A 123 -16.73 3.21 -4.97
N ALA A 124 -17.21 2.54 -3.91
CA ALA A 124 -16.83 1.18 -3.57
C ALA A 124 -17.27 0.13 -4.60
N ASP A 125 -18.20 0.45 -5.50
CA ASP A 125 -18.64 -0.43 -6.58
C ASP A 125 -17.85 -0.18 -7.89
N CYS A 126 -16.86 0.73 -7.88
CA CYS A 126 -16.05 1.15 -9.03
C CYS A 126 -14.61 0.61 -9.02
N GLY A 127 -14.24 -0.20 -8.02
CA GLY A 127 -12.92 -0.84 -7.98
C GLY A 127 -12.71 -1.83 -9.13
N ILE A 128 -11.48 -1.95 -9.60
CA ILE A 128 -11.07 -2.90 -10.65
C ILE A 128 -9.85 -3.72 -10.23
N GLY A 129 -9.54 -4.78 -10.98
CA GLY A 129 -8.33 -5.59 -10.75
C GLY A 129 -8.46 -6.50 -9.53
N PHE A 130 -7.34 -6.79 -8.88
CA PHE A 130 -7.30 -7.70 -7.73
C PHE A 130 -8.00 -7.10 -6.50
N GLY A 131 -7.93 -5.78 -6.30
CA GLY A 131 -8.64 -5.07 -5.24
C GLY A 131 -10.11 -4.76 -5.49
N ARG A 132 -10.71 -5.17 -6.64
CA ARG A 132 -12.10 -4.83 -7.02
C ARG A 132 -13.18 -5.16 -5.99
N ASN A 133 -12.93 -6.14 -5.12
CA ASN A 133 -13.87 -6.58 -4.09
C ASN A 133 -13.72 -5.82 -2.75
N ALA A 134 -12.84 -4.82 -2.67
CA ALA A 134 -12.64 -3.99 -1.48
C ALA A 134 -13.85 -3.07 -1.24
N ILE A 135 -14.87 -3.52 -0.51
CA ILE A 135 -16.08 -2.73 -0.26
C ILE A 135 -15.89 -1.62 0.79
N GLY A 136 -14.75 -1.63 1.51
CA GLY A 136 -14.46 -0.64 2.55
C GLY A 136 -15.57 -0.57 3.60
N GLY A 137 -15.97 0.65 3.94
CA GLY A 137 -17.08 0.93 4.84
C GLY A 137 -18.44 1.13 4.16
N ARG A 138 -18.63 0.66 2.91
CA ARG A 138 -19.85 0.91 2.10
C ARG A 138 -21.14 0.62 2.87
N ASP A 139 -21.19 -0.51 3.56
CA ASP A 139 -22.41 -1.00 4.22
C ASP A 139 -22.55 -0.49 5.67
N GLY A 140 -21.62 0.38 6.09
CA GLY A 140 -21.58 1.03 7.40
C GLY A 140 -22.34 2.35 7.50
N ARG A 141 -22.30 2.99 8.66
CA ARG A 141 -22.75 4.40 8.78
C ARG A 141 -21.65 5.38 8.38
N PHE A 142 -22.02 6.62 8.07
CA PHE A 142 -21.03 7.68 7.96
C PHE A 142 -20.46 8.03 9.35
N TYR A 143 -19.15 8.28 9.40
CA TYR A 143 -18.48 8.90 10.54
C TYR A 143 -17.86 10.21 10.06
N VAL A 144 -18.14 11.32 10.75
CA VAL A 144 -17.57 12.63 10.41
C VAL A 144 -16.44 12.95 11.38
N VAL A 145 -15.21 13.02 10.88
CA VAL A 145 -14.06 13.55 11.62
C VAL A 145 -14.25 15.06 11.77
N THR A 146 -14.22 15.54 13.01
CA THR A 146 -14.40 16.94 13.40
C THR A 146 -13.18 17.53 14.10
N ASP A 147 -12.36 16.66 14.69
CA ASP A 147 -11.15 16.95 15.45
C ASP A 147 -9.95 16.31 14.75
N SER A 148 -8.92 17.10 14.45
CA SER A 148 -7.70 16.65 13.76
C SER A 148 -6.58 16.23 14.74
N SER A 149 -6.83 16.30 16.05
CA SER A 149 -5.85 15.92 17.07
C SER A 149 -5.73 14.40 17.26
N ASP A 150 -4.52 13.97 17.61
CA ASP A 150 -4.18 12.58 17.94
C ASP A 150 -3.37 12.51 19.25
N HIS A 151 -3.89 13.11 20.32
CA HIS A 151 -3.13 13.32 21.55
C HIS A 151 -2.85 12.04 22.35
N ASP A 152 -3.71 11.03 22.24
CA ASP A 152 -3.59 9.76 22.96
C ASP A 152 -3.85 8.59 21.98
N PRO A 153 -2.80 7.85 21.58
CA PRO A 153 -2.93 6.66 20.72
C PRO A 153 -3.68 5.48 21.35
N VAL A 154 -3.86 5.48 22.68
CA VAL A 154 -4.60 4.45 23.43
C VAL A 154 -6.04 4.87 23.66
N ASN A 155 -6.33 6.14 23.97
CA ASN A 155 -7.69 6.62 24.26
C ASN A 155 -8.14 7.74 23.29
N PRO A 156 -8.32 7.42 22.00
CA PRO A 156 -8.70 8.43 21.01
C PRO A 156 -10.13 8.93 21.24
N ARG A 157 -10.32 10.25 21.19
CA ARG A 157 -11.62 10.88 21.45
C ARG A 157 -12.60 10.69 20.28
N PRO A 158 -13.91 10.48 20.53
CA PRO A 158 -14.93 10.59 19.49
C PRO A 158 -14.83 11.90 18.71
N GLY A 159 -14.99 11.84 17.39
CA GLY A 159 -14.75 12.95 16.47
C GLY A 159 -13.33 13.02 15.89
N THR A 160 -12.36 12.27 16.43
CA THR A 160 -11.02 12.10 15.83
C THR A 160 -11.00 11.01 14.75
N LEU A 161 -9.97 11.03 13.89
CA LEU A 161 -9.71 9.98 12.89
C LEU A 161 -9.32 8.65 13.56
N ARG A 162 -8.44 8.64 14.56
CA ARG A 162 -8.05 7.41 15.26
C ARG A 162 -9.23 6.70 15.90
N HIS A 163 -10.14 7.45 16.55
CA HIS A 163 -11.35 6.86 17.09
C HIS A 163 -12.25 6.27 15.98
N ALA A 164 -12.29 6.87 14.79
CA ALA A 164 -13.10 6.38 13.67
C ALA A 164 -12.61 5.03 13.13
N VAL A 165 -11.31 4.91 12.86
CA VAL A 165 -10.76 3.76 12.12
C VAL A 165 -10.70 2.47 12.94
N ILE A 166 -10.68 2.56 14.28
CA ILE A 166 -10.60 1.38 15.16
C ILE A 166 -11.96 0.69 15.37
N GLN A 167 -13.10 1.35 15.11
CA GLN A 167 -14.43 0.82 15.47
C GLN A 167 -14.69 -0.55 14.82
N ASP A 168 -15.37 -1.48 15.52
CA ASP A 168 -15.70 -2.80 14.95
C ASP A 168 -16.70 -2.72 13.80
N ALA A 169 -17.65 -1.78 13.87
CA ALA A 169 -18.64 -1.58 12.82
C ALA A 169 -17.99 -1.08 11.51
N PRO A 170 -18.51 -1.47 10.33
CA PRO A 170 -18.16 -0.83 9.07
C PRO A 170 -18.40 0.69 9.14
N LEU A 171 -17.49 1.51 8.63
CA LEU A 171 -17.62 2.97 8.64
C LEU A 171 -17.09 3.63 7.37
N TRP A 172 -17.91 4.52 6.80
CA TRP A 172 -17.49 5.45 5.76
C TRP A 172 -17.08 6.78 6.41
N ILE A 173 -15.77 6.98 6.55
CA ILE A 173 -15.16 8.07 7.29
C ILE A 173 -14.96 9.25 6.34
N VAL A 174 -15.55 10.40 6.67
CA VAL A 174 -15.43 11.67 5.94
C VAL A 174 -15.00 12.78 6.90
N PHE A 175 -14.57 13.91 6.36
CA PHE A 175 -14.02 15.02 7.13
C PHE A 175 -14.94 16.25 7.06
N LYS A 176 -15.13 16.95 8.19
CA LYS A 176 -16.05 18.10 8.29
C LYS A 176 -15.58 19.34 7.51
N ARG A 177 -14.27 19.49 7.38
CA ARG A 177 -13.53 20.65 6.86
C ARG A 177 -12.13 20.19 6.47
N ASP A 178 -11.35 21.09 5.88
CA ASP A 178 -9.93 20.86 5.64
C ASP A 178 -9.19 20.59 6.96
N MET A 179 -8.24 19.65 6.95
CA MET A 179 -7.49 19.20 8.13
C MET A 179 -6.06 18.84 7.79
N VAL A 180 -5.14 19.20 8.68
CA VAL A 180 -3.82 18.58 8.80
C VAL A 180 -3.84 17.73 10.07
N ILE A 181 -3.61 16.43 9.93
CA ILE A 181 -3.64 15.44 10.99
C ILE A 181 -2.21 14.94 11.18
N GLN A 182 -1.60 15.36 12.29
CA GLN A 182 -0.31 14.85 12.73
C GLN A 182 -0.55 13.72 13.74
N LEU A 183 -0.35 12.48 13.31
CA LEU A 183 -0.54 11.32 14.16
C LEU A 183 0.69 11.14 15.07
N LYS A 184 0.47 10.85 16.36
CA LYS A 184 1.57 10.61 17.32
C LYS A 184 2.27 9.27 17.13
N GLN A 185 1.55 8.31 16.59
CA GLN A 185 1.95 6.92 16.35
C GLN A 185 1.23 6.45 15.08
N GLU A 186 1.66 5.33 14.50
CA GLU A 186 0.97 4.69 13.38
C GLU A 186 -0.56 4.56 13.61
N LEU A 187 -1.34 4.83 12.57
CA LEU A 187 -2.80 4.74 12.56
C LEU A 187 -3.22 3.32 12.18
N ILE A 188 -3.15 2.43 13.16
CA ILE A 188 -3.68 1.06 13.04
C ILE A 188 -5.21 1.15 12.96
N MET A 189 -5.80 0.38 12.05
CA MET A 189 -7.25 0.37 11.81
C MET A 189 -7.84 -1.04 11.77
N ASN A 190 -9.16 -1.09 11.96
CA ASN A 190 -9.98 -2.29 11.87
C ASN A 190 -10.47 -2.50 10.41
N SER A 191 -11.02 -3.68 10.12
CA SER A 191 -11.59 -4.04 8.81
C SER A 191 -12.84 -3.20 8.45
N PHE A 192 -13.24 -3.22 7.17
CA PHE A 192 -14.43 -2.52 6.65
C PHE A 192 -14.43 -1.01 6.90
N LYS A 193 -13.35 -0.34 6.49
CA LYS A 193 -13.17 1.11 6.62
C LYS A 193 -12.98 1.75 5.26
N THR A 194 -13.64 2.88 5.05
CA THR A 194 -13.28 3.80 3.96
C THR A 194 -12.86 5.11 4.59
N ILE A 195 -11.68 5.60 4.24
CA ILE A 195 -11.28 6.98 4.53
C ILE A 195 -11.46 7.77 3.22
N ASP A 196 -12.40 8.71 3.19
CA ASP A 196 -12.84 9.46 2.00
C ASP A 196 -12.64 10.96 2.22
N GLY A 197 -11.53 11.49 1.69
CA GLY A 197 -11.18 12.91 1.76
C GLY A 197 -12.01 13.84 0.85
N ARG A 198 -12.78 13.31 -0.12
CA ARG A 198 -13.40 14.13 -1.17
C ARG A 198 -14.22 15.29 -0.64
N GLY A 199 -14.01 16.48 -1.21
CA GLY A 199 -14.76 17.70 -0.93
C GLY A 199 -14.16 18.61 0.14
N VAL A 200 -13.03 18.24 0.71
CA VAL A 200 -12.18 19.02 1.62
C VAL A 200 -10.72 18.60 1.40
N ASN A 201 -9.76 19.42 1.84
CA ASN A 201 -8.34 19.07 1.77
C ASN A 201 -7.88 18.39 3.06
N VAL A 202 -7.42 17.14 2.98
CA VAL A 202 -7.00 16.33 4.13
C VAL A 202 -5.55 15.88 3.95
N HIS A 203 -4.70 16.34 4.87
CA HIS A 203 -3.31 15.94 4.98
C HIS A 203 -3.11 15.03 6.20
N ILE A 204 -2.46 13.87 6.01
CA ILE A 204 -1.87 13.07 7.09
C ILE A 204 -0.36 13.25 6.97
N ALA A 205 0.26 13.95 7.93
CA ALA A 205 1.65 14.38 7.76
C ALA A 205 2.41 14.69 9.05
N ASN A 206 3.74 14.73 8.93
CA ASN A 206 4.70 15.16 9.97
C ASN A 206 4.72 14.26 11.23
N GLY A 207 4.30 13.02 11.14
CA GLY A 207 4.21 12.08 12.26
C GLY A 207 4.07 10.64 11.79
N GLY A 208 3.40 9.80 12.58
CA GLY A 208 3.01 8.47 12.12
C GLY A 208 2.03 8.55 10.94
N CYS A 209 1.86 7.45 10.21
CA CYS A 209 0.97 7.36 9.05
C CYS A 209 0.16 6.06 9.08
N ILE A 210 -0.33 5.55 7.95
CA ILE A 210 -1.38 4.51 7.92
C ILE A 210 -0.82 3.09 8.03
N THR A 211 -1.34 2.29 8.97
CA THR A 211 -1.05 0.84 9.07
C THR A 211 -2.32 0.01 8.93
N ILE A 212 -2.37 -0.83 7.90
CA ILE A 212 -3.43 -1.78 7.58
C ILE A 212 -2.88 -3.17 7.90
N GLN A 213 -3.11 -3.67 9.11
CA GLN A 213 -2.50 -4.91 9.60
C GLN A 213 -3.56 -5.96 9.99
N PHE A 214 -3.47 -7.16 9.41
CA PHE A 214 -4.35 -8.31 9.64
C PHE A 214 -5.86 -8.03 9.47
N VAL A 215 -6.19 -7.13 8.54
CA VAL A 215 -7.57 -6.69 8.30
C VAL A 215 -7.96 -6.86 6.84
N THR A 216 -9.24 -6.66 6.55
CA THR A 216 -9.77 -6.78 5.20
C THR A 216 -10.76 -5.66 4.87
N ASN A 217 -10.98 -5.43 3.57
CA ASN A 217 -11.94 -4.46 3.07
C ASN A 217 -11.63 -3.05 3.56
N VAL A 218 -10.54 -2.47 3.05
CA VAL A 218 -10.15 -1.09 3.35
C VAL A 218 -10.01 -0.29 2.05
N ILE A 219 -10.60 0.90 2.03
CA ILE A 219 -10.43 1.88 0.95
C ILE A 219 -9.77 3.14 1.53
N ILE A 220 -8.61 3.54 1.00
CA ILE A 220 -7.94 4.80 1.33
C ILE A 220 -8.06 5.71 0.11
N HIS A 221 -8.87 6.77 0.22
CA HIS A 221 -9.24 7.59 -0.94
C HIS A 221 -9.21 9.10 -0.70
N GLY A 222 -8.54 9.82 -1.61
CA GLY A 222 -8.59 11.29 -1.67
C GLY A 222 -7.77 11.99 -0.58
N LEU A 223 -6.63 11.42 -0.15
CA LEU A 223 -5.78 11.98 0.91
C LEU A 223 -4.44 12.48 0.38
N HIS A 224 -3.93 13.58 0.95
CA HIS A 224 -2.51 13.92 0.89
C HIS A 224 -1.81 13.20 2.06
N ILE A 225 -0.81 12.36 1.77
CA ILE A 225 -0.04 11.65 2.80
C ILE A 225 1.44 11.87 2.52
N HIS A 226 2.12 12.59 3.40
CA HIS A 226 3.49 13.04 3.17
C HIS A 226 4.22 13.35 4.47
N ASP A 227 5.55 13.46 4.43
CA ASP A 227 6.35 13.75 5.63
C ASP A 227 6.13 12.78 6.79
N CYS A 228 5.74 11.54 6.49
CA CYS A 228 5.66 10.47 7.49
C CYS A 228 7.03 10.24 8.12
N LYS A 229 7.05 9.98 9.43
CA LYS A 229 8.27 9.81 10.24
C LYS A 229 8.22 8.48 10.99
N PRO A 230 9.37 7.91 11.36
CA PRO A 230 9.40 6.71 12.20
C PRO A 230 8.73 7.01 13.55
N THR A 231 7.79 6.17 13.95
CA THR A 231 7.11 6.27 15.26
C THR A 231 7.00 4.89 15.88
N GLY A 232 7.12 4.80 17.19
CA GLY A 232 6.93 3.54 17.90
C GLY A 232 7.24 3.65 19.37
N ASN A 233 7.58 2.51 19.97
CA ASN A 233 7.89 2.32 21.39
C ASN A 233 6.78 2.89 22.30
N ALA A 234 5.54 2.54 21.96
CA ALA A 234 4.33 3.02 22.61
C ALA A 234 3.20 1.99 22.57
N MET A 235 2.24 2.14 23.48
CA MET A 235 0.96 1.45 23.37
C MET A 235 0.09 2.13 22.30
N VAL A 236 -0.51 1.36 21.39
CA VAL A 236 -1.39 1.86 20.33
C VAL A 236 -2.66 1.02 20.27
N ARG A 237 -3.82 1.68 20.19
CA ARG A 237 -5.13 1.02 20.06
C ARG A 237 -5.42 0.63 18.60
N SER A 238 -5.85 -0.62 18.39
CA SER A 238 -6.30 -1.14 17.09
C SER A 238 -7.81 -1.34 17.01
N SER A 239 -8.50 -1.53 18.14
CA SER A 239 -9.95 -1.72 18.22
C SER A 239 -10.54 -1.19 19.54
N PRO A 240 -11.87 -1.17 19.73
CA PRO A 240 -12.47 -0.68 20.97
C PRO A 240 -12.05 -1.50 22.19
N SER A 241 -11.74 -2.79 22.01
CA SER A 241 -11.29 -3.70 23.06
C SER A 241 -9.77 -3.91 23.13
N HIS A 242 -9.03 -3.77 22.02
CA HIS A 242 -7.61 -4.12 21.95
C HIS A 242 -6.67 -2.92 21.71
N TYR A 243 -5.62 -2.85 22.52
CA TYR A 243 -4.44 -2.03 22.32
C TYR A 243 -3.19 -2.82 22.73
N GLY A 244 -2.07 -2.58 22.06
CA GLY A 244 -0.84 -3.38 22.25
C GLY A 244 0.42 -2.54 22.12
N TRP A 245 1.54 -3.07 22.60
CA TRP A 245 2.85 -2.43 22.44
C TRP A 245 3.31 -2.51 20.98
N ARG A 246 3.76 -1.37 20.45
CA ARG A 246 4.31 -1.24 19.11
C ARG A 246 5.78 -0.88 19.19
N THR A 247 6.61 -1.62 18.47
CA THR A 247 8.01 -1.29 18.20
C THR A 247 8.10 -0.10 17.25
N MET A 248 9.31 0.29 16.84
CA MET A 248 9.46 1.25 15.76
C MET A 248 8.79 0.75 14.48
N ALA A 249 7.93 1.58 13.90
CA ALA A 249 7.52 1.53 12.50
C ALA A 249 8.40 2.49 11.69
N ASP A 250 8.72 2.11 10.46
CA ASP A 250 9.76 2.76 9.64
C ASP A 250 9.34 4.13 9.08
N GLY A 251 8.03 4.37 8.99
CA GLY A 251 7.45 5.66 8.57
C GLY A 251 6.96 5.70 7.13
N ASP A 252 6.42 4.57 6.64
CA ASP A 252 5.67 4.47 5.38
C ASP A 252 4.46 5.41 5.34
N ALA A 253 4.03 5.82 4.15
CA ALA A 253 2.74 6.52 4.00
C ALA A 253 1.54 5.58 4.25
N ILE A 254 1.55 4.39 3.64
CA ILE A 254 0.56 3.33 3.80
C ILE A 254 1.28 1.98 3.85
N SER A 255 1.29 1.35 5.04
CA SER A 255 1.85 0.01 5.25
C SER A 255 0.72 -1.04 5.30
N ILE A 256 0.81 -2.08 4.49
CA ILE A 256 -0.21 -3.14 4.33
C ILE A 256 0.42 -4.49 4.71
N PHE A 257 -0.02 -5.05 5.84
CA PHE A 257 0.61 -6.20 6.47
C PHE A 257 -0.41 -7.34 6.65
N GLY A 258 -0.16 -8.50 6.03
CA GLY A 258 -1.05 -9.67 6.09
C GLY A 258 -2.53 -9.39 5.84
N SER A 259 -2.85 -8.48 4.91
CA SER A 259 -4.21 -7.93 4.71
C SER A 259 -4.74 -8.14 3.29
N SER A 260 -6.06 -8.16 3.12
CA SER A 260 -6.69 -8.47 1.82
C SER A 260 -7.92 -7.62 1.46
N HIS A 261 -8.20 -7.49 0.16
CA HIS A 261 -9.25 -6.61 -0.36
C HIS A 261 -8.99 -5.15 0.05
N ILE A 262 -7.87 -4.61 -0.43
CA ILE A 262 -7.40 -3.26 -0.13
C ILE A 262 -7.39 -2.42 -1.41
N TRP A 263 -7.86 -1.18 -1.33
CA TRP A 263 -7.86 -0.25 -2.45
C TRP A 263 -7.30 1.12 -2.04
N VAL A 264 -6.21 1.51 -2.67
CA VAL A 264 -5.52 2.80 -2.47
C VAL A 264 -5.76 3.65 -3.71
N ASP A 265 -6.62 4.66 -3.62
CA ASP A 265 -7.17 5.39 -4.77
C ASP A 265 -7.09 6.92 -4.65
N HIS A 266 -6.67 7.65 -5.69
CA HIS A 266 -6.69 9.12 -5.69
C HIS A 266 -5.96 9.79 -4.50
N ASN A 267 -4.86 9.21 -4.02
CA ASN A 267 -4.02 9.81 -2.98
C ASN A 267 -2.81 10.51 -3.59
N SER A 268 -2.34 11.57 -2.95
CA SER A 268 -1.08 12.25 -3.28
C SER A 268 -0.03 11.90 -2.23
N LEU A 269 1.05 11.25 -2.66
CA LEU A 269 2.00 10.53 -1.81
C LEU A 269 3.44 11.02 -2.08
N SER A 270 4.16 11.46 -1.04
CA SER A 270 5.50 12.04 -1.20
C SER A 270 6.32 12.17 0.09
N ASN A 271 7.65 12.16 -0.01
CA ASN A 271 8.58 12.57 1.04
C ASN A 271 8.39 11.90 2.42
N CYS A 272 8.14 10.59 2.43
CA CYS A 272 8.05 9.80 3.66
C CYS A 272 9.44 9.33 4.13
N ALA A 273 9.54 8.74 5.32
CA ALA A 273 10.82 8.31 5.87
C ALA A 273 11.35 7.02 5.22
N ASP A 274 10.46 6.07 4.87
CA ASP A 274 10.82 4.81 4.21
C ASP A 274 10.00 4.57 2.93
N GLY A 275 8.89 3.81 2.95
CA GLY A 275 8.02 3.57 1.80
C GLY A 275 6.94 4.65 1.53
N LEU A 276 6.28 4.59 0.37
CA LEU A 276 4.96 5.26 0.19
C LEU A 276 3.81 4.26 0.27
N VAL A 277 3.86 3.15 -0.46
CA VAL A 277 2.84 2.08 -0.39
C VAL A 277 3.53 0.72 -0.35
N ASP A 278 3.59 0.13 0.84
CA ASP A 278 4.27 -1.14 1.05
C ASP A 278 3.26 -2.24 1.40
N ALA A 279 3.36 -3.40 0.74
CA ALA A 279 2.49 -4.53 0.95
C ALA A 279 3.31 -5.81 1.17
N VAL A 280 3.11 -6.47 2.31
CA VAL A 280 4.00 -7.53 2.81
C VAL A 280 3.23 -8.64 3.53
N MET A 281 3.91 -9.74 3.84
CA MET A 281 3.47 -10.78 4.79
C MET A 281 2.19 -11.49 4.36
N GLY A 282 2.11 -11.88 3.09
CA GLY A 282 0.97 -12.59 2.51
C GLY A 282 -0.22 -11.70 2.13
N SER A 283 -0.06 -10.37 2.14
CA SER A 283 -1.09 -9.44 1.68
C SER A 283 -1.44 -9.69 0.21
N THR A 284 -2.72 -9.60 -0.16
CA THR A 284 -3.19 -9.93 -1.52
C THR A 284 -4.53 -9.27 -1.84
N ALA A 285 -5.04 -9.43 -3.06
CA ALA A 285 -6.26 -8.77 -3.54
C ALA A 285 -6.20 -7.23 -3.33
N ILE A 286 -5.14 -6.60 -3.86
CA ILE A 286 -4.88 -5.17 -3.71
C ILE A 286 -5.02 -4.47 -5.07
N THR A 287 -5.58 -3.26 -5.07
CA THR A 287 -5.47 -2.32 -6.21
C THR A 287 -4.92 -0.99 -5.73
N VAL A 288 -3.93 -0.46 -6.44
CA VAL A 288 -3.35 0.88 -6.24
C VAL A 288 -3.64 1.67 -7.51
N SER A 289 -4.55 2.63 -7.46
CA SER A 289 -5.02 3.35 -8.65
C SER A 289 -5.12 4.86 -8.51
N ASN A 290 -5.01 5.58 -9.63
CA ASN A 290 -5.24 7.03 -9.67
C ASN A 290 -4.38 7.86 -8.70
N ASN A 291 -3.33 7.31 -8.09
CA ASN A 291 -2.50 8.04 -7.14
C ASN A 291 -1.43 8.86 -7.86
N HIS A 292 -1.00 9.96 -7.25
CA HIS A 292 0.12 10.78 -7.72
C HIS A 292 1.27 10.64 -6.73
N PHE A 293 2.37 10.05 -7.20
CA PHE A 293 3.58 9.82 -6.42
C PHE A 293 4.65 10.83 -6.84
N THR A 294 5.30 11.52 -5.89
CA THR A 294 6.41 12.46 -6.17
C THR A 294 7.44 12.48 -5.05
N HIS A 295 8.62 13.05 -5.31
CA HIS A 295 9.65 13.42 -4.32
C HIS A 295 9.95 12.31 -3.31
N HIS A 296 10.38 11.14 -3.79
CA HIS A 296 10.56 9.97 -2.94
C HIS A 296 11.51 8.92 -3.54
N ASN A 297 12.33 8.30 -2.70
CA ASN A 297 13.29 7.28 -3.16
C ASN A 297 12.60 5.93 -3.41
N GLU A 298 12.01 5.36 -2.37
CA GLU A 298 11.57 3.97 -2.32
C GLU A 298 10.04 3.91 -2.38
N VAL A 299 9.47 3.98 -3.58
CA VAL A 299 8.04 4.31 -3.76
C VAL A 299 7.09 3.20 -3.28
N MET A 300 7.24 1.97 -3.78
CA MET A 300 6.27 0.89 -3.54
C MET A 300 6.96 -0.47 -3.47
N LEU A 301 7.01 -1.08 -2.29
CA LEU A 301 7.53 -2.44 -2.08
C LEU A 301 6.39 -3.46 -1.99
N LEU A 302 6.41 -4.45 -2.88
CA LEU A 302 5.42 -5.53 -2.90
C LEU A 302 6.12 -6.87 -2.62
N GLY A 303 6.03 -7.31 -1.37
CA GLY A 303 6.76 -8.44 -0.80
C GLY A 303 8.12 -8.01 -0.24
N HIS A 304 8.40 -8.34 1.02
CA HIS A 304 9.55 -7.79 1.77
C HIS A 304 10.84 -8.61 1.67
N SER A 305 10.73 -9.93 1.56
CA SER A 305 11.87 -10.85 1.64
C SER A 305 11.82 -11.94 0.56
N ASP A 306 12.98 -12.17 -0.07
CA ASP A 306 13.19 -13.24 -1.05
C ASP A 306 12.95 -14.65 -0.45
N SER A 307 13.10 -14.82 0.87
CA SER A 307 12.83 -16.08 1.57
C SER A 307 11.38 -16.26 2.02
N TYR A 308 10.55 -15.21 2.00
CA TYR A 308 9.18 -15.27 2.51
C TYR A 308 8.20 -15.76 1.43
N THR A 309 8.21 -17.08 1.21
CA THR A 309 7.49 -17.74 0.10
C THR A 309 5.96 -17.62 0.14
N ARG A 310 5.35 -17.22 1.26
CA ARG A 310 3.90 -16.94 1.31
C ARG A 310 3.51 -15.71 0.48
N ASP A 311 4.44 -14.79 0.21
CA ASP A 311 4.19 -13.67 -0.73
C ASP A 311 3.92 -14.16 -2.19
N LYS A 312 4.10 -15.45 -2.51
CA LYS A 312 3.63 -16.05 -3.79
C LYS A 312 2.12 -15.91 -4.01
N GLN A 313 1.33 -15.77 -2.95
CA GLN A 313 -0.11 -15.57 -3.04
C GLN A 313 -0.50 -14.10 -3.32
N MET A 314 0.46 -13.18 -3.30
CA MET A 314 0.23 -11.75 -3.48
C MET A 314 -0.23 -11.45 -4.91
N GLN A 315 -1.34 -10.74 -5.04
CA GLN A 315 -1.90 -10.29 -6.31
C GLN A 315 -2.24 -8.80 -6.21
N VAL A 316 -1.61 -7.98 -7.05
CA VAL A 316 -1.75 -6.51 -7.02
C VAL A 316 -1.95 -5.94 -8.42
N THR A 317 -2.95 -5.06 -8.56
CA THR A 317 -3.14 -4.24 -9.76
C THR A 317 -2.66 -2.81 -9.50
N ILE A 318 -1.76 -2.31 -10.33
CA ILE A 318 -1.23 -0.94 -10.30
C ILE A 318 -1.75 -0.26 -11.57
N ALA A 319 -2.71 0.66 -11.47
CA ALA A 319 -3.43 1.20 -12.62
C ALA A 319 -3.68 2.71 -12.61
N TYR A 320 -3.45 3.40 -13.72
CA TYR A 320 -3.70 4.85 -13.88
C TYR A 320 -3.02 5.78 -12.85
N ASN A 321 -1.95 5.31 -12.20
CA ASN A 321 -1.16 6.17 -11.34
C ASN A 321 -0.25 7.07 -12.19
N HIS A 322 0.11 8.23 -11.64
CA HIS A 322 1.17 9.08 -12.17
C HIS A 322 2.39 8.99 -11.26
N PHE A 323 3.47 8.47 -11.81
CA PHE A 323 4.80 8.48 -11.22
C PHE A 323 5.51 9.76 -11.69
N GLY A 324 5.44 10.76 -10.83
CA GLY A 324 5.78 12.16 -11.08
C GLY A 324 7.23 12.52 -10.74
N GLU A 325 7.47 13.82 -10.59
CA GLU A 325 8.79 14.41 -10.33
C GLU A 325 9.46 13.89 -9.05
N GLY A 326 10.80 13.82 -9.05
CA GLY A 326 11.60 13.50 -7.86
C GLY A 326 11.51 12.05 -7.38
N LEU A 327 11.06 11.12 -8.22
CA LEU A 327 11.05 9.69 -7.90
C LEU A 327 12.35 9.01 -8.33
N ILE A 328 12.88 8.10 -7.49
CA ILE A 328 14.14 7.39 -7.78
C ILE A 328 13.88 5.97 -8.32
N GLN A 329 13.10 5.16 -7.58
CA GLN A 329 12.93 3.72 -7.86
C GLN A 329 11.67 3.09 -7.24
N ARG A 330 11.50 1.77 -7.45
CA ARG A 330 10.45 0.90 -6.87
C ARG A 330 9.02 1.29 -7.26
N MET A 331 8.69 1.33 -8.55
CA MET A 331 7.36 1.72 -9.04
C MET A 331 6.69 0.64 -9.91
N PRO A 332 6.46 -0.60 -9.41
CA PRO A 332 6.78 -1.14 -8.09
C PRO A 332 8.15 -1.85 -8.02
N ARG A 333 8.59 -2.24 -6.81
CA ARG A 333 9.55 -3.34 -6.61
C ARG A 333 8.83 -4.57 -6.06
N CYS A 334 8.83 -5.66 -6.82
CA CYS A 334 8.04 -6.85 -6.55
C CYS A 334 8.86 -8.07 -6.11
N ARG A 335 8.23 -8.98 -5.37
CA ARG A 335 8.73 -10.33 -5.06
C ARG A 335 7.62 -11.37 -5.12
N HIS A 336 7.95 -12.59 -5.58
CA HIS A 336 7.12 -13.81 -5.61
C HIS A 336 5.78 -13.78 -6.36
N GLY A 337 4.90 -12.82 -6.05
CA GLY A 337 3.51 -12.79 -6.48
C GLY A 337 3.28 -12.39 -7.94
N TYR A 338 2.02 -12.04 -8.23
CA TYR A 338 1.55 -11.65 -9.55
C TYR A 338 1.14 -10.17 -9.57
N PHE A 339 1.67 -9.42 -10.54
CA PHE A 339 1.57 -7.97 -10.59
C PHE A 339 1.10 -7.51 -11.97
N HIS A 340 -0.05 -6.84 -12.01
CA HIS A 340 -0.62 -6.24 -13.21
C HIS A 340 -0.38 -4.74 -13.21
N VAL A 341 0.50 -4.25 -14.07
CA VAL A 341 0.89 -2.84 -14.16
C VAL A 341 0.30 -2.28 -15.46
N VAL A 342 -0.79 -1.52 -15.37
CA VAL A 342 -1.61 -1.16 -16.55
C VAL A 342 -1.92 0.32 -16.65
N ASN A 343 -1.66 0.91 -17.83
CA ASN A 343 -2.00 2.30 -18.16
C ASN A 343 -1.56 3.38 -17.14
N ASN A 344 -0.42 3.19 -16.46
CA ASN A 344 0.20 4.22 -15.60
C ASN A 344 1.11 5.15 -16.43
N ASP A 345 1.27 6.40 -15.98
CA ASP A 345 2.20 7.36 -16.58
C ASP A 345 3.47 7.50 -15.74
N TYR A 346 4.61 7.12 -16.32
CA TYR A 346 5.93 7.22 -15.73
C TYR A 346 6.67 8.38 -16.39
N THR A 347 6.73 9.50 -15.68
CA THR A 347 7.34 10.74 -16.20
C THR A 347 8.77 10.94 -15.71
N HIS A 348 9.12 10.41 -14.55
CA HIS A 348 10.46 10.45 -13.98
C HIS A 348 10.80 9.16 -13.25
N TRP A 349 12.08 8.79 -13.30
CA TRP A 349 12.78 7.90 -12.39
C TRP A 349 14.28 8.23 -12.48
N GLU A 350 15.06 7.93 -11.45
CA GLU A 350 16.51 8.14 -11.47
C GLU A 350 17.31 6.83 -11.66
N MET A 351 16.79 5.70 -11.18
CA MET A 351 17.48 4.41 -11.23
C MET A 351 16.76 3.36 -12.09
N TYR A 352 15.47 3.12 -11.84
CA TYR A 352 14.60 2.24 -12.64
C TYR A 352 13.14 2.51 -12.28
N ALA A 353 12.20 2.15 -13.16
CA ALA A 353 10.77 2.22 -12.83
C ALA A 353 10.32 0.93 -12.14
N ILE A 354 10.35 -0.21 -12.84
CA ILE A 354 9.84 -1.50 -12.38
C ILE A 354 11.00 -2.40 -11.98
N GLY A 355 10.93 -3.03 -10.80
CA GLY A 355 11.98 -3.95 -10.35
C GLY A 355 11.46 -5.12 -9.55
N GLY A 356 12.39 -6.01 -9.17
CA GLY A 356 12.05 -7.14 -8.32
C GLY A 356 13.16 -8.17 -8.12
N SER A 357 12.92 -9.07 -7.18
CA SER A 357 13.75 -10.23 -6.83
C SER A 357 12.86 -11.41 -6.43
N ALA A 358 13.39 -12.63 -6.37
CA ALA A 358 12.61 -13.85 -6.11
C ALA A 358 11.36 -14.06 -7.02
N GLU A 359 11.56 -14.12 -8.34
CA GLU A 359 10.58 -14.64 -9.32
C GLU A 359 9.16 -14.04 -9.31
N PRO A 360 8.98 -12.69 -9.24
CA PRO A 360 7.66 -12.10 -9.41
C PRO A 360 7.21 -12.22 -10.88
N THR A 361 5.91 -12.47 -11.09
CA THR A 361 5.29 -12.33 -12.41
C THR A 361 4.81 -10.90 -12.60
N ILE A 362 5.35 -10.19 -13.60
CA ILE A 362 5.03 -8.78 -13.87
C ILE A 362 4.51 -8.63 -15.29
N ASN A 363 3.26 -8.20 -15.41
CA ASN A 363 2.59 -7.95 -16.68
C ASN A 363 2.38 -6.43 -16.86
N SER A 364 3.29 -5.79 -17.60
CA SER A 364 3.20 -4.38 -18.02
C SER A 364 2.35 -4.27 -19.29
N GLN A 365 1.25 -3.51 -19.24
CA GLN A 365 0.35 -3.30 -20.38
C GLN A 365 -0.05 -1.84 -20.57
N GLY A 366 0.20 -1.29 -21.76
CA GLY A 366 -0.31 0.02 -22.18
C GLY A 366 0.14 1.21 -21.32
N ASN A 367 1.19 1.10 -20.53
CA ASN A 367 1.76 2.19 -19.74
C ASN A 367 2.50 3.18 -20.65
N ARG A 368 2.87 4.33 -20.11
CA ARG A 368 3.76 5.30 -20.76
C ARG A 368 5.03 5.46 -19.93
N TYR A 369 6.17 5.19 -20.54
CA TYR A 369 7.49 5.31 -19.92
C TYR A 369 8.30 6.39 -20.63
N ASN A 370 8.41 7.57 -20.02
CA ASN A 370 9.27 8.64 -20.53
C ASN A 370 10.60 8.64 -19.76
N ALA A 371 11.64 8.05 -20.35
CA ALA A 371 12.91 7.88 -19.64
C ALA A 371 13.57 9.22 -19.25
N PRO A 372 14.32 9.26 -18.13
CA PRO A 372 15.12 10.43 -17.75
C PRO A 372 16.19 10.73 -18.80
N ALA A 373 16.80 11.92 -18.74
CA ALA A 373 17.89 12.30 -19.64
C ALA A 373 19.14 11.39 -19.47
N ASN A 374 19.37 10.86 -18.26
CA ASN A 374 20.50 9.99 -17.93
C ASN A 374 20.55 8.74 -18.85
N PRO A 375 21.63 8.52 -19.63
CA PRO A 375 21.75 7.36 -20.51
C PRO A 375 21.87 6.02 -19.76
N PHE A 376 22.24 6.03 -18.47
CA PHE A 376 22.36 4.83 -17.66
C PHE A 376 21.04 4.41 -16.96
N ALA A 377 19.99 5.22 -17.07
CA ALA A 377 18.67 4.97 -16.49
C ALA A 377 17.57 4.79 -17.57
N LYS A 378 17.95 4.34 -18.76
CA LYS A 378 17.02 4.09 -19.88
C LYS A 378 16.25 2.78 -19.75
N GLU A 379 16.78 1.81 -19.01
CA GLU A 379 16.06 0.56 -18.75
C GLU A 379 14.92 0.80 -17.74
N VAL A 380 13.70 0.49 -18.15
CA VAL A 380 12.50 0.50 -17.29
C VAL A 380 12.63 -0.55 -16.19
N THR A 381 13.26 -1.68 -16.49
CA THR A 381 13.30 -2.91 -15.68
C THR A 381 14.59 -3.10 -14.89
N LYS A 382 14.49 -3.49 -13.61
CA LYS A 382 15.64 -3.89 -12.77
C LYS A 382 15.41 -5.20 -12.02
N ARG A 383 16.11 -6.27 -12.41
CA ARG A 383 16.24 -7.47 -11.58
C ARG A 383 17.28 -7.18 -10.51
N VAL A 384 16.86 -7.17 -9.25
CA VAL A 384 17.69 -6.79 -8.10
C VAL A 384 18.50 -8.01 -7.65
N ASP A 385 19.81 -7.82 -7.48
CA ASP A 385 20.78 -8.80 -6.97
C ASP A 385 20.75 -10.20 -7.62
N THR A 386 20.24 -10.29 -8.86
CA THR A 386 19.99 -11.56 -9.54
C THR A 386 20.75 -11.65 -10.87
N ALA A 387 21.59 -12.68 -11.03
CA ALA A 387 22.36 -12.91 -12.24
C ALA A 387 21.47 -13.28 -13.45
N PRO A 388 21.85 -12.93 -14.70
CA PRO A 388 21.08 -13.26 -15.91
C PRO A 388 20.81 -14.74 -16.18
N GLY A 389 21.55 -15.67 -15.56
CA GLY A 389 21.23 -17.09 -15.62
C GLY A 389 19.96 -17.47 -14.85
N ASN A 390 19.62 -16.70 -13.80
CA ASN A 390 18.62 -17.07 -12.81
C ASN A 390 17.24 -16.46 -13.09
N TRP A 391 17.18 -15.24 -13.65
CA TRP A 391 15.92 -14.54 -13.90
C TRP A 391 15.30 -14.76 -15.29
N LYS A 392 16.01 -15.41 -16.23
CA LYS A 392 15.52 -15.61 -17.61
C LYS A 392 14.16 -16.32 -17.70
N ASN A 393 13.83 -17.14 -16.71
CA ASN A 393 12.57 -17.87 -16.63
C ASN A 393 11.43 -17.07 -15.96
N TRP A 394 11.72 -15.94 -15.30
CA TRP A 394 10.72 -15.11 -14.63
C TRP A 394 9.82 -14.42 -15.65
N ASN A 395 8.50 -14.48 -15.48
CA ASN A 395 7.53 -13.94 -16.42
C ASN A 395 7.43 -12.41 -16.30
N TRP A 396 8.26 -11.66 -17.04
CA TRP A 396 8.20 -10.20 -17.11
C TRP A 396 7.83 -9.80 -18.53
N ARG A 397 6.60 -9.33 -18.71
CA ARG A 397 5.98 -9.03 -20.01
C ARG A 397 5.74 -7.53 -20.14
N SER A 398 5.85 -7.03 -21.38
CA SER A 398 5.53 -5.65 -21.77
C SER A 398 4.76 -5.70 -23.09
N GLU A 399 3.58 -5.07 -23.13
CA GLU A 399 2.71 -5.10 -24.31
C GLU A 399 1.94 -3.77 -24.46
N GLY A 400 1.95 -3.18 -25.65
CA GLY A 400 1.30 -1.89 -25.92
C GLY A 400 1.90 -0.67 -25.18
N ASP A 401 2.95 -0.86 -24.38
CA ASP A 401 3.62 0.22 -23.64
C ASP A 401 4.28 1.24 -24.59
N LEU A 402 4.15 2.54 -24.28
CA LEU A 402 4.83 3.62 -24.99
C LEU A 402 6.20 3.87 -24.34
N LEU A 403 7.25 3.47 -25.03
CA LEU A 403 8.64 3.65 -24.62
C LEU A 403 9.22 4.93 -25.25
N ALA A 404 9.26 6.02 -24.49
CA ALA A 404 9.68 7.35 -24.93
C ALA A 404 11.07 7.76 -24.39
N ASN A 405 11.71 8.72 -25.05
CA ASN A 405 13.05 9.22 -24.72
C ASN A 405 14.14 8.11 -24.61
N GLY A 406 14.04 7.08 -25.44
CA GLY A 406 14.97 5.94 -25.44
C GLY A 406 14.77 4.96 -24.28
N ALA A 407 13.62 5.00 -23.58
CA ALA A 407 13.22 3.95 -22.66
C ALA A 407 13.24 2.58 -23.35
N TYR A 408 13.59 1.52 -22.61
CA TYR A 408 13.37 0.15 -23.07
C TYR A 408 12.99 -0.77 -21.91
N PHE A 409 12.20 -1.81 -22.22
CA PHE A 409 11.83 -2.85 -21.28
C PHE A 409 12.54 -4.15 -21.70
N THR A 410 13.21 -4.82 -20.76
CA THR A 410 13.82 -6.13 -21.02
C THR A 410 12.84 -7.22 -20.58
N PRO A 411 12.17 -7.96 -21.49
CA PRO A 411 11.24 -9.03 -21.10
C PRO A 411 11.97 -10.32 -20.70
N SER A 412 11.26 -11.23 -20.03
CA SER A 412 11.75 -12.57 -19.68
C SER A 412 10.60 -13.58 -19.49
N GLY A 413 10.94 -14.86 -19.39
CA GLY A 413 10.00 -15.96 -19.21
C GLY A 413 9.54 -16.59 -20.51
N ALA A 414 8.72 -17.64 -20.40
CA ALA A 414 7.99 -18.15 -21.54
C ALA A 414 6.96 -17.10 -21.98
N GLY A 415 6.86 -16.87 -23.30
CA GLY A 415 5.89 -15.93 -23.87
C GLY A 415 4.45 -16.25 -23.44
N ALA A 416 3.58 -15.24 -23.58
CA ALA A 416 2.17 -15.28 -23.22
C ALA A 416 1.49 -16.64 -23.40
N SER A 417 0.77 -17.11 -22.37
CA SER A 417 -0.18 -18.20 -22.51
C SER A 417 -1.25 -17.86 -23.57
N ALA A 418 -1.85 -18.88 -24.19
CA ALA A 418 -2.89 -18.67 -25.20
C ALA A 418 -4.19 -18.03 -24.65
N SER A 419 -4.29 -17.88 -23.31
CA SER A 419 -5.29 -17.04 -22.63
C SER A 419 -4.81 -15.58 -22.52
N TYR A 420 -3.59 -15.32 -22.02
CA TYR A 420 -3.02 -13.97 -21.96
C TYR A 420 -2.98 -13.30 -23.33
N ALA A 421 -2.51 -14.00 -24.37
CA ALA A 421 -2.48 -13.46 -25.74
C ALA A 421 -3.89 -13.13 -26.31
N ARG A 422 -4.95 -13.79 -25.82
CA ARG A 422 -6.35 -13.51 -26.21
C ARG A 422 -7.01 -12.43 -25.39
N ALA A 423 -6.63 -12.27 -24.14
CA ALA A 423 -6.97 -11.11 -23.33
C ALA A 423 -6.32 -9.85 -23.96
N SER A 424 -4.99 -9.85 -24.02
CA SER A 424 -4.14 -8.72 -24.37
C SER A 424 -4.25 -8.25 -25.83
N SER A 425 -4.59 -9.12 -26.79
CA SER A 425 -4.80 -8.72 -28.21
C SER A 425 -5.99 -7.76 -28.43
N LEU A 426 -6.80 -7.51 -27.40
CA LEU A 426 -7.81 -6.45 -27.35
C LEU A 426 -7.66 -5.58 -26.08
N GLY A 427 -6.59 -5.79 -25.29
CA GLY A 427 -6.42 -5.38 -23.89
C GLY A 427 -5.65 -4.07 -23.66
N ALA A 428 -5.83 -3.51 -22.45
CA ALA A 428 -5.45 -2.16 -22.03
C ALA A 428 -5.98 -1.02 -22.94
N LYS A 429 -5.95 0.23 -22.46
CA LYS A 429 -6.07 1.38 -23.37
C LYS A 429 -4.75 1.59 -24.12
N SER A 430 -4.83 2.21 -25.30
CA SER A 430 -3.63 2.72 -25.97
C SER A 430 -2.83 3.62 -25.03
N SER A 431 -1.54 3.36 -24.94
CA SER A 431 -0.56 4.14 -24.18
C SER A 431 -0.51 5.62 -24.58
N SER A 432 -0.97 5.97 -25.78
CA SER A 432 -1.19 7.36 -26.23
C SER A 432 -2.24 8.12 -25.41
N MET A 433 -3.22 7.43 -24.81
CA MET A 433 -4.27 8.03 -23.98
C MET A 433 -3.89 8.13 -22.49
N VAL A 434 -2.76 7.54 -22.07
CA VAL A 434 -2.35 7.47 -20.66
C VAL A 434 -2.32 8.84 -20.01
N GLY A 435 -1.61 9.81 -20.60
CA GLY A 435 -1.52 11.17 -20.05
C GLY A 435 -2.86 11.90 -19.92
N ALA A 436 -3.92 11.47 -20.62
CA ALA A 436 -5.28 11.99 -20.43
C ALA A 436 -6.06 11.25 -19.33
N MET A 437 -5.86 9.93 -19.20
CA MET A 437 -6.48 9.11 -18.16
C MET A 437 -5.89 9.38 -16.77
N THR A 438 -4.59 9.68 -16.70
CA THR A 438 -3.86 10.00 -15.47
C THR A 438 -3.82 11.50 -15.16
N ALA A 439 -4.37 12.38 -16.02
CA ALA A 439 -4.34 13.84 -15.86
C ALA A 439 -4.95 14.36 -14.54
N ASN A 440 -5.74 13.54 -13.85
CA ASN A 440 -6.38 13.85 -12.57
C ASN A 440 -5.90 12.93 -11.42
N SER A 441 -4.75 12.27 -11.58
CA SER A 441 -4.17 11.45 -10.52
C SER A 441 -3.85 12.28 -9.28
N GLY A 442 -3.96 11.66 -8.10
CA GLY A 442 -3.85 12.35 -6.81
C GLY A 442 -5.21 12.82 -6.32
N VAL A 443 -5.18 13.70 -5.31
CA VAL A 443 -6.40 14.18 -4.64
C VAL A 443 -7.24 15.06 -5.57
N LEU A 444 -8.53 14.75 -5.67
CA LEU A 444 -9.47 15.46 -6.52
C LEU A 444 -10.10 16.68 -5.82
N GLY A 445 -10.16 17.80 -6.55
CA GLY A 445 -10.81 19.05 -6.12
C GLY A 445 -12.34 19.01 -6.13
N CYS A 446 -12.97 17.93 -5.68
CA CYS A 446 -14.43 17.74 -5.74
C CYS A 446 -15.21 18.89 -5.09
N ARG A 447 -16.29 19.37 -5.72
CA ARG A 447 -17.20 20.38 -5.13
C ARG A 447 -18.63 19.87 -5.06
N ARG A 448 -19.38 20.29 -4.02
CA ARG A 448 -20.81 19.93 -3.89
C ARG A 448 -21.60 20.54 -5.05
N GLY A 449 -22.60 19.79 -5.55
CA GLY A 449 -23.44 20.20 -6.68
C GLY A 449 -22.74 20.23 -8.04
N HIS A 450 -21.47 19.83 -8.10
CA HIS A 450 -20.68 19.73 -9.33
C HIS A 450 -20.19 18.29 -9.48
N GLN A 451 -19.84 17.90 -10.70
CA GLN A 451 -19.01 16.70 -10.91
C GLN A 451 -17.70 16.85 -10.13
N CYS A 452 -17.15 15.72 -9.71
CA CYS A 452 -15.76 15.67 -9.25
C CYS A 452 -14.86 15.32 -10.43
#